data_AF-A0A9N9TY87-F1
#
_entry.id   AF-A0A9N9TY87-F1
#
_cell.length_a   1.000
_cell.length_b   1.000
_cell.length_c   1.000
_cell.angle_alpha   90.00
_cell.angle_beta   90.00
_cell.angle_gamma   90.00
#
_symmetry.space_group_name_H-M   'P 1'
#
loop_
_entity.id
_entity.type
_entity.pdbx_description
1 polymer ?
#
loop_
_entity_poly.entity_id
_entity_poly.type
_entity_poly.pdbx_seq_one_letter_code
_entity_poly.pdbx_strand_id
1 'polypeptide(L)'
;MLACGAMHMRAMSNYVSTPKTPFHYYSDAVAAVSRTLRGELGAHGEYNALGTYNDSFDALVISIILLYIYGTWTAADIRSNEDRCHHVRGATQLLKMRYCQTTDPFPLRPIDRVIIESVLCQHFLLTARHPFFPNAFVDTEFWASMESVLGGATCSADFSTANRPILGVLIPLCRLILTIVQLNRSPLRGDAATLTATKQEMAYWEASIEETQFENTHAMGIYNALVVEYVLAASLMLDWIVDAAPSQEAHPFNIPYGESWQLRRAIDVLKRMVYKDKWTRCYLGMWPLQILGYAVDAEGDIALIREDLDRRGHVTGMGEARMVRSELEALWRTRKDSAGGLGAASME
;
A
#
# COMPACT_ATOMS: atom_id res chain seq x y z
N MET A 1 9.62 -16.04 8.82
CA MET A 1 9.85 -16.68 7.50
C MET A 1 9.01 -17.93 7.29
N LEU A 2 9.10 -18.96 8.15
CA LEU A 2 8.36 -20.23 7.96
C LEU A 2 6.84 -20.05 7.86
N ALA A 3 6.25 -19.16 8.67
CA ALA A 3 4.82 -18.83 8.60
C ALA A 3 4.42 -18.35 7.19
N CYS A 4 5.15 -17.38 6.63
CA CYS A 4 4.95 -16.87 5.28
C CYS A 4 5.17 -17.98 4.25
N GLY A 5 6.28 -18.71 4.30
CA GLY A 5 6.57 -19.79 3.35
C GLY A 5 5.46 -20.85 3.31
N ALA A 6 4.97 -21.28 4.47
CA ALA A 6 3.87 -22.23 4.58
C ALA A 6 2.54 -21.68 4.01
N MET A 7 2.26 -20.39 4.22
CA MET A 7 1.09 -19.73 3.63
C MET A 7 1.20 -19.59 2.11
N HIS A 8 2.36 -19.20 1.59
CA HIS A 8 2.57 -19.08 0.15
C HIS A 8 2.45 -20.45 -0.54
N MET A 9 3.09 -21.49 0.02
CA MET A 9 2.92 -22.86 -0.49
C MET A 9 1.45 -23.28 -0.50
N ARG A 10 0.70 -23.02 0.58
CA ARG A 10 -0.74 -23.32 0.63
C ARG A 10 -1.53 -22.59 -0.47
N ALA A 11 -1.22 -21.32 -0.72
CA ALA A 11 -1.87 -20.53 -1.75
C ALA A 11 -1.59 -21.05 -3.18
N MET A 12 -0.37 -21.57 -3.42
CA MET A 12 0.07 -22.00 -4.74
C MET A 12 -0.22 -23.46 -5.07
N SER A 13 -0.28 -24.35 -4.07
CA SER A 13 -0.21 -25.80 -4.31
C SER A 13 -1.56 -26.51 -4.37
N ASN A 14 -2.69 -25.83 -4.18
CA ASN A 14 -4.00 -26.46 -3.87
C ASN A 14 -3.93 -27.50 -2.73
N TYR A 15 -2.79 -27.58 -2.04
CA TYR A 15 -2.50 -28.59 -1.06
C TYR A 15 -3.12 -28.11 0.25
N VAL A 16 -4.01 -28.92 0.79
CA VAL A 16 -4.63 -28.67 2.09
C VAL A 16 -3.58 -28.97 3.15
N SER A 17 -2.57 -28.10 3.30
CA SER A 17 -1.79 -28.09 4.53
C SER A 17 -2.76 -27.78 5.67
N THR A 18 -2.63 -28.50 6.79
CA THR A 18 -3.51 -28.25 7.94
C THR A 18 -3.38 -26.77 8.33
N PRO A 19 -4.49 -26.03 8.49
CA PRO A 19 -4.46 -24.59 8.75
C PRO A 19 -3.70 -24.20 10.04
N LYS A 20 -3.38 -25.20 10.88
CA LYS A 20 -2.62 -25.05 12.12
C LYS A 20 -1.12 -24.78 11.92
N THR A 21 -0.50 -25.26 10.84
CA THR A 21 0.96 -25.20 10.68
C THR A 21 1.48 -23.77 10.47
N PRO A 22 0.92 -22.95 9.55
CA PRO A 22 1.39 -21.57 9.37
C PRO A 22 1.12 -20.69 10.60
N PHE A 23 -0.01 -20.92 11.27
CA PHE A 23 -0.40 -20.20 12.47
C PHE A 23 0.53 -20.50 13.65
N HIS A 24 0.96 -21.75 13.83
CA HIS A 24 1.94 -22.11 14.86
C HIS A 24 3.25 -21.33 14.67
N TYR A 25 3.79 -21.32 13.44
CA TYR A 25 5.00 -20.55 13.14
C TYR A 25 4.82 -19.04 13.36
N TYR A 26 3.62 -18.50 13.09
CA TYR A 26 3.31 -17.09 13.36
C TYR A 26 3.30 -16.82 14.86
N SER A 27 2.58 -17.62 15.64
CA SER A 27 2.46 -17.46 17.10
C SER A 27 3.83 -17.56 17.80
N ASP A 28 4.65 -18.54 17.40
CA ASP A 28 6.02 -18.69 17.92
C ASP A 28 6.88 -17.47 17.60
N ALA A 29 6.76 -16.94 16.38
CA ALA A 29 7.50 -15.76 15.95
C ALA A 29 7.08 -14.50 16.74
N VAL A 30 5.79 -14.29 16.96
CA VAL A 30 5.27 -13.20 17.81
C VAL A 30 5.81 -13.32 19.24
N ALA A 31 5.79 -14.54 19.81
CA ALA A 31 6.32 -14.79 21.14
C ALA A 31 7.83 -14.57 21.23
N ALA A 32 8.59 -14.95 20.20
CA ALA A 32 10.03 -14.70 20.10
C ALA A 32 10.33 -13.19 20.02
N VAL A 33 9.70 -12.47 19.09
CA VAL A 33 9.83 -11.00 18.96
C VAL A 33 9.49 -10.30 20.28
N SER A 34 8.40 -10.69 20.93
CA SER A 34 7.99 -10.11 22.22
C SER A 34 8.98 -10.40 23.35
N ARG A 35 9.65 -11.56 23.35
CA ARG A 35 10.71 -11.88 24.31
C ARG A 35 11.97 -11.08 24.03
N THR A 36 12.40 -10.97 22.78
CA THR A 36 13.55 -10.16 22.38
C THR A 36 13.35 -8.69 22.74
N LEU A 37 12.18 -8.12 22.43
CA LEU A 37 11.86 -6.74 22.82
C LEU A 37 11.90 -6.54 24.34
N ARG A 38 11.38 -7.48 25.13
CA ARG A 38 11.40 -7.38 26.60
C ARG A 38 12.78 -7.63 27.22
N GLY A 39 13.58 -8.51 26.62
CA GLY A 39 14.91 -8.87 27.11
C GLY A 39 15.96 -7.83 26.74
N GLU A 40 16.03 -7.43 25.47
CA GLU A 40 17.06 -6.52 24.95
C GLU A 40 16.77 -5.05 25.31
N LEU A 41 15.51 -4.58 25.27
CA LEU A 41 15.19 -3.22 25.74
C LEU A 41 15.01 -3.12 27.25
N GLY A 42 14.72 -4.23 27.94
CA GLY A 42 14.43 -4.24 29.38
C GLY A 42 15.66 -4.39 30.28
N ALA A 43 16.73 -5.08 29.82
CA ALA A 43 17.91 -5.36 30.62
C ALA A 43 19.02 -4.30 30.51
N HIS A 44 19.03 -3.52 29.43
CA HIS A 44 20.03 -2.48 29.18
C HIS A 44 19.32 -1.16 28.89
N GLY A 45 18.96 -0.40 29.92
CA GLY A 45 18.44 0.97 29.80
C GLY A 45 19.35 1.97 29.08
N GLU A 46 20.38 1.48 28.37
CA GLU A 46 21.26 2.20 27.48
C GLU A 46 20.89 1.86 26.02
N TYR A 47 20.33 2.86 25.34
CA TYR A 47 20.00 2.90 23.91
C TYR A 47 21.15 2.48 22.97
N ASN A 48 22.38 2.37 23.49
CA ASN A 48 23.60 2.07 22.74
C ASN A 48 23.75 0.59 22.34
N ALA A 49 23.01 -0.34 22.97
CA ALA A 49 23.16 -1.79 22.72
C ALA A 49 22.53 -2.27 21.40
N LEU A 50 21.38 -1.71 20.98
CA LEU A 50 20.81 -2.01 19.65
C LEU A 50 21.55 -1.32 18.50
N GLY A 51 22.34 -0.27 18.80
CA GLY A 51 23.20 0.40 17.81
C GLY A 51 24.52 -0.33 17.52
N THR A 52 24.94 -1.26 18.40
CA THR A 52 26.23 -1.97 18.26
C THR A 52 26.11 -3.35 17.61
N TYR A 53 24.93 -3.99 17.62
CA TYR A 53 24.70 -5.29 17.00
C TYR A 53 23.74 -5.18 15.80
N ASN A 54 24.30 -4.76 14.66
CA ASN A 54 23.60 -4.54 13.38
C ASN A 54 22.67 -5.70 12.99
N ASP A 55 23.10 -6.94 13.19
CA ASP A 55 22.38 -8.12 12.68
C ASP A 55 21.16 -8.50 13.54
N SER A 56 21.16 -8.24 14.85
CA SER A 56 20.01 -8.55 15.74
C SER A 56 18.85 -7.58 15.51
N PHE A 57 19.15 -6.28 15.36
CA PHE A 57 18.15 -5.27 15.02
C PHE A 57 17.52 -5.55 13.65
N ASP A 58 18.34 -5.82 12.63
CA ASP A 58 17.85 -6.13 11.29
C ASP A 58 16.94 -7.36 11.31
N ALA A 59 17.36 -8.43 11.99
CA ALA A 59 16.56 -9.65 12.13
C ALA A 59 15.22 -9.40 12.83
N LEU A 60 15.19 -8.51 13.83
CA LEU A 60 13.98 -8.11 14.52
C LEU A 60 13.02 -7.35 13.59
N VAL A 61 13.49 -6.32 12.90
CA VAL A 61 12.63 -5.53 11.99
C VAL A 61 12.16 -6.38 10.80
N ILE A 62 13.04 -7.19 10.21
CA ILE A 62 12.68 -8.16 9.16
C ILE A 62 11.61 -9.13 9.66
N SER A 63 11.72 -9.62 10.90
CA SER A 63 10.70 -10.48 11.50
C SER A 63 9.35 -9.78 11.57
N ILE A 64 9.31 -8.52 12.00
CA ILE A 64 8.07 -7.72 12.08
C ILE A 64 7.49 -7.46 10.68
N ILE A 65 8.32 -7.12 9.69
CA ILE A 65 7.93 -6.99 8.28
C ILE A 65 7.24 -8.28 7.79
N LEU A 66 7.80 -9.45 8.13
CA LEU A 66 7.23 -10.74 7.74
C LEU A 66 5.93 -11.07 8.50
N LEU A 67 5.80 -10.67 9.76
CA LEU A 67 4.55 -10.81 10.53
C LEU A 67 3.42 -9.99 9.91
N TYR A 68 3.72 -8.77 9.43
CA TYR A 68 2.77 -7.98 8.64
C TYR A 68 2.33 -8.71 7.36
N ILE A 69 3.29 -9.19 6.56
CA ILE A 69 3.02 -9.92 5.30
C ILE A 69 2.18 -11.18 5.57
N TYR A 70 2.47 -11.90 6.64
CA TYR A 70 1.65 -13.03 7.04
C TYR A 70 0.19 -12.60 7.30
N GLY A 71 0.01 -11.51 8.07
CA GLY A 71 -1.31 -10.95 8.36
C GLY A 71 -2.10 -10.57 7.10
N THR A 72 -1.46 -9.99 6.07
CA THR A 72 -2.13 -9.66 4.81
C THR A 72 -2.56 -10.90 4.03
N TRP A 73 -1.86 -12.03 4.16
CA TRP A 73 -2.21 -13.28 3.47
C TRP A 73 -3.32 -14.07 4.14
N THR A 74 -3.51 -13.88 5.45
CA THR A 74 -4.52 -14.58 6.25
C THR A 74 -5.83 -13.81 6.44
N ALA A 75 -5.94 -12.59 5.89
CA ALA A 75 -6.97 -11.61 6.20
C ALA A 75 -8.37 -11.95 5.65
N ALA A 76 -8.94 -13.04 6.15
CA ALA A 76 -10.38 -13.31 6.17
C ALA A 76 -11.02 -12.95 7.54
N ASP A 77 -10.24 -12.51 8.54
CA ASP A 77 -10.72 -12.16 9.89
C ASP A 77 -10.32 -10.71 10.27
N ILE A 78 -11.24 -9.97 10.89
CA ILE A 78 -11.10 -8.58 11.37
C ILE A 78 -9.91 -8.45 12.34
N ARG A 79 -9.65 -9.48 13.16
CA ARG A 79 -8.50 -9.55 14.08
C ARG A 79 -7.15 -9.43 13.38
N SER A 80 -7.05 -9.86 12.12
CA SER A 80 -5.82 -9.71 11.33
C SER A 80 -5.46 -8.26 11.05
N ASN A 81 -6.44 -7.34 11.10
CA ASN A 81 -6.19 -5.93 10.82
C ASN A 81 -5.51 -5.22 12.01
N GLU A 82 -5.95 -5.53 13.23
CA GLU A 82 -5.36 -5.01 14.46
C GLU A 82 -3.91 -5.46 14.62
N ASP A 83 -3.64 -6.75 14.40
CA ASP A 83 -2.28 -7.31 14.42
C ASP A 83 -1.35 -6.60 13.43
N ARG A 84 -1.79 -6.37 12.18
CA ARG A 84 -0.99 -5.66 11.17
C ARG A 84 -0.64 -4.24 11.61
N CYS A 85 -1.60 -3.52 12.20
CA CYS A 85 -1.37 -2.18 12.73
C CYS A 85 -0.32 -2.19 13.85
N HIS A 86 -0.37 -3.16 14.76
CA HIS A 86 0.62 -3.29 15.82
C HIS A 86 2.03 -3.58 15.27
N HIS A 87 2.14 -4.48 14.29
CA HIS A 87 3.43 -4.79 13.65
C HIS A 87 4.04 -3.56 12.98
N VAL A 88 3.27 -2.83 12.18
CA VAL A 88 3.79 -1.62 11.50
C VAL A 88 4.17 -0.54 12.50
N ARG A 89 3.35 -0.28 13.53
CA ARG A 89 3.71 0.68 14.58
C ARG A 89 5.01 0.29 15.29
N GLY A 90 5.19 -0.99 15.60
CA GLY A 90 6.42 -1.51 16.19
C GLY A 90 7.63 -1.29 15.29
N ALA A 91 7.53 -1.61 14.00
CA ALA A 91 8.60 -1.38 13.03
C ALA A 91 8.93 0.11 12.86
N THR A 92 7.91 0.97 12.78
CA THR A 92 8.08 2.44 12.74
C THR A 92 8.84 2.94 13.96
N GLN A 93 8.48 2.49 15.16
CA GLN A 93 9.16 2.90 16.39
C GLN A 93 10.62 2.45 16.42
N LEU A 94 10.91 1.21 16.01
CA LEU A 94 12.29 0.70 15.93
C LEU A 94 13.14 1.51 14.95
N LEU A 95 12.59 1.87 13.78
CA LEU A 95 13.31 2.72 12.81
C LEU A 95 13.51 4.14 13.34
N LYS A 96 12.54 4.74 14.03
CA LYS A 96 12.70 6.04 14.70
C LYS A 96 13.84 5.99 15.73
N MET A 97 13.90 4.92 16.53
CA MET A 97 14.98 4.74 17.49
C MET A 97 16.35 4.64 16.82
N ARG A 98 16.45 3.92 15.68
CA ARG A 98 17.73 3.71 14.99
C ARG A 98 18.23 4.94 14.21
N TYR A 99 17.34 5.73 13.62
CA TYR A 99 17.72 6.77 12.65
C TYR A 99 17.34 8.18 13.05
N CYS A 100 16.35 8.36 13.94
CA CYS A 100 15.92 9.70 14.37
C CYS A 100 16.47 10.08 15.76
N GLN A 101 16.82 9.10 16.59
CA GLN A 101 17.20 9.31 17.99
C GLN A 101 18.70 9.13 18.27
N THR A 102 19.49 8.84 17.23
CA THR A 102 20.94 8.62 17.33
C THR A 102 21.69 9.88 16.90
N THR A 103 22.67 10.29 17.72
CA THR A 103 23.48 11.51 17.52
C THR A 103 24.48 11.39 16.38
N ASP A 104 24.91 10.17 16.03
CA ASP A 104 25.83 9.91 14.94
C ASP A 104 25.11 9.28 13.74
N PRO A 105 25.28 9.82 12.52
CA PRO A 105 24.67 9.25 11.33
C PRO A 105 25.32 7.89 10.99
N PHE A 106 24.56 6.81 11.13
CA PHE A 106 24.98 5.49 10.67
C PHE A 106 25.08 5.48 9.13
N PRO A 107 26.17 4.96 8.54
CA PRO A 107 26.24 4.78 7.10
C PRO A 107 25.18 3.79 6.65
N LEU A 108 24.31 4.22 5.72
CA LEU A 108 23.20 3.41 5.22
C LEU A 108 23.74 2.22 4.40
N ARG A 109 23.48 0.99 4.83
CA ARG A 109 23.78 -0.22 4.04
C ARG A 109 22.65 -0.48 3.03
N PRO A 110 22.90 -1.23 1.95
CA PRO A 110 21.84 -1.60 0.99
C PRO A 110 20.62 -2.29 1.65
N ILE A 111 20.86 -3.12 2.67
CA ILE A 111 19.78 -3.79 3.42
C ILE A 111 18.92 -2.80 4.23
N ASP A 112 19.53 -1.74 4.77
CA ASP A 112 18.82 -0.71 5.53
C ASP A 112 17.79 0.00 4.64
N ARG A 113 18.15 0.29 3.39
CA ARG A 113 17.21 0.83 2.40
C ARG A 113 16.04 -0.11 2.15
N VAL A 114 16.29 -1.41 1.96
CA VAL A 114 15.22 -2.41 1.77
C VAL A 114 14.28 -2.44 2.98
N ILE A 115 14.84 -2.41 4.19
CA ILE A 115 14.07 -2.40 5.44
C ILE A 115 13.22 -1.13 5.54
N ILE A 116 13.82 0.05 5.38
CA ILE A 116 13.12 1.33 5.47
C ILE A 116 12.00 1.41 4.43
N GLU A 117 12.30 1.13 3.15
CA GLU A 117 11.28 1.18 2.10
C GLU A 117 10.17 0.13 2.31
N SER A 118 10.49 -1.03 2.88
CA SER A 118 9.48 -2.03 3.26
C SER A 118 8.53 -1.50 4.33
N VAL A 119 9.05 -0.89 5.40
CA VAL A 119 8.20 -0.33 6.46
C VAL A 119 7.37 0.84 5.95
N LEU A 120 7.95 1.72 5.10
CA LEU A 120 7.19 2.78 4.43
C LEU A 120 6.08 2.21 3.54
N CYS A 121 6.35 1.13 2.80
CA CYS A 121 5.35 0.48 1.96
C CYS A 121 4.20 -0.10 2.78
N GLN A 122 4.51 -0.79 3.88
CA GLN A 122 3.50 -1.36 4.77
C GLN A 122 2.68 -0.28 5.48
N HIS A 123 3.32 0.80 5.91
CA HIS A 123 2.65 1.97 6.47
C HIS A 123 1.74 2.64 5.42
N PHE A 124 2.23 2.83 4.20
CA PHE A 124 1.44 3.37 3.10
C PHE A 124 0.20 2.50 2.84
N LEU A 125 0.38 1.20 2.63
CA LEU A 125 -0.71 0.27 2.32
C LEU A 125 -1.73 0.20 3.46
N LEU A 126 -1.31 0.20 4.73
CA LEU A 126 -2.27 0.23 5.84
C LEU A 126 -3.13 1.49 5.84
N THR A 127 -2.52 2.65 5.57
CA THR A 127 -3.21 3.92 5.71
C THR A 127 -4.03 4.28 4.47
N ALA A 128 -3.51 3.98 3.28
CA ALA A 128 -4.10 4.35 2.00
C ALA A 128 -5.11 3.34 1.46
N ARG A 129 -5.10 2.07 1.90
CA ARG A 129 -6.05 1.02 1.46
C ARG A 129 -7.51 1.35 1.75
N HIS A 130 -7.76 2.11 2.79
CA HIS A 130 -9.11 2.46 3.25
C HIS A 130 -9.21 3.97 3.40
N PRO A 131 -9.10 4.73 2.29
CA PRO A 131 -8.92 6.18 2.34
C PRO A 131 -10.14 6.89 2.96
N PHE A 132 -11.30 6.24 2.92
CA PHE A 132 -12.55 6.76 3.45
C PHE A 132 -12.86 6.33 4.90
N PHE A 133 -12.09 5.42 5.49
CA PHE A 133 -12.32 5.00 6.87
C PHE A 133 -11.66 5.96 7.88
N PRO A 134 -12.32 6.28 9.01
CA PRO A 134 -11.89 7.36 9.92
C PRO A 134 -10.66 7.05 10.79
N ASN A 135 -10.25 5.79 10.92
CA ASN A 135 -9.36 5.35 12.01
C ASN A 135 -7.87 5.17 11.66
N ALA A 136 -7.40 5.63 10.49
CA ALA A 136 -6.00 5.41 10.09
C ALA A 136 -5.14 6.68 10.26
N PHE A 137 -4.16 6.60 11.17
CA PHE A 137 -3.16 7.62 11.47
C PHE A 137 -2.07 7.65 10.39
N VAL A 138 -1.62 8.85 10.02
CA VAL A 138 -0.42 9.07 9.18
C VAL A 138 0.64 9.71 10.05
N ASP A 139 1.77 9.03 10.23
CA ASP A 139 2.93 9.56 10.95
C ASP A 139 3.80 10.42 10.01
N THR A 140 3.41 11.68 9.81
CA THR A 140 4.10 12.58 8.85
C THR A 140 5.56 12.83 9.21
N GLU A 141 5.89 12.88 10.49
CA GLU A 141 7.26 13.04 11.01
C GLU A 141 8.14 11.84 10.66
N PHE A 142 7.59 10.62 10.80
CA PHE A 142 8.27 9.40 10.39
C PHE A 142 8.62 9.43 8.91
N TRP A 143 7.65 9.76 8.05
CA TRP A 143 7.85 9.83 6.60
C TRP A 143 8.93 10.85 6.22
N ALA A 144 8.87 12.06 6.78
CA ALA A 144 9.87 13.10 6.52
C ALA A 144 11.27 12.68 6.98
N SER A 145 11.37 12.04 8.15
CA SER A 145 12.63 11.54 8.70
C SER A 145 13.24 10.44 7.82
N MET A 146 12.44 9.45 7.40
CA MET A 146 12.93 8.34 6.57
C MET A 146 13.30 8.81 5.16
N GLU A 147 12.56 9.76 4.60
CA GLU A 147 12.91 10.37 3.31
C GLU A 147 14.25 11.11 3.38
N SER A 148 14.50 11.86 4.46
CA SER A 148 15.79 12.51 4.70
C SER A 148 16.93 11.49 4.78
N VAL A 149 16.74 10.40 5.54
CA VAL A 149 17.71 9.30 5.67
C VAL A 149 18.00 8.65 4.32
N LEU A 150 16.96 8.38 3.51
CA LEU A 150 17.10 7.79 2.19
C LEU A 150 17.68 8.76 1.14
N GLY A 151 17.47 10.06 1.30
CA GLY A 151 17.97 11.11 0.41
C GLY A 151 19.44 11.46 0.63
N GLY A 152 19.94 11.33 1.87
CA GLY A 152 21.37 11.50 2.19
C GLY A 152 22.26 10.38 1.67
N ALA A 153 21.70 9.19 1.40
CA ALA A 153 22.40 8.04 0.86
C ALA A 153 22.38 8.04 -0.66
N THR A 154 23.29 8.79 -1.29
CA THR A 154 23.52 8.75 -2.73
C THR A 154 24.17 7.42 -3.13
N CYS A 155 23.36 6.42 -3.50
CA CYS A 155 23.78 5.53 -4.58
C CYS A 155 23.60 6.32 -5.88
N SER A 156 24.51 6.15 -6.85
CA SER A 156 24.70 6.98 -8.04
C SER A 156 23.42 7.60 -8.64
N ALA A 157 23.56 8.79 -9.23
CA ALA A 157 22.51 9.58 -9.90
C ALA A 157 21.80 8.88 -11.08
N ASP A 158 21.96 7.57 -11.22
CA ASP A 158 21.13 6.77 -12.10
C ASP A 158 19.79 6.54 -11.44
N PHE A 159 18.73 7.05 -12.08
CA PHE A 159 17.33 6.69 -11.86
C PHE A 159 17.03 5.20 -12.12
N SER A 160 18.05 4.34 -12.11
CA SER A 160 17.88 2.92 -12.25
C SER A 160 17.04 2.42 -11.08
N THR A 161 16.01 1.64 -11.40
CA THR A 161 15.18 0.90 -10.44
C THR A 161 15.99 0.00 -9.49
N ALA A 162 17.30 -0.15 -9.72
CA ALA A 162 18.24 -0.82 -8.81
C ALA A 162 18.47 -0.05 -7.50
N ASN A 163 18.30 1.28 -7.47
CA ASN A 163 18.58 2.10 -6.28
C ASN A 163 17.38 2.27 -5.34
N ARG A 164 16.19 1.76 -5.70
CA ARG A 164 14.95 1.94 -4.93
C ARG A 164 14.05 0.69 -5.07
N PRO A 165 14.42 -0.41 -4.39
CA PRO A 165 13.94 -1.74 -4.72
C PRO A 165 12.50 -2.02 -4.30
N ILE A 166 11.95 -1.28 -3.32
CA ILE A 166 10.61 -1.54 -2.81
C ILE A 166 9.59 -0.49 -3.25
N LEU A 167 9.86 0.79 -2.99
CA LEU A 167 8.92 1.88 -3.31
C LEU A 167 9.30 2.69 -4.55
N GLY A 168 10.56 2.63 -5.01
CA GLY A 168 10.93 3.35 -6.23
C GLY A 168 10.84 4.89 -6.11
N VAL A 169 10.45 5.55 -7.18
CA VAL A 169 10.13 7.00 -7.26
C VAL A 169 8.79 7.33 -6.62
N LEU A 170 8.07 6.35 -6.09
CA LEU A 170 6.76 6.57 -5.51
C LEU A 170 6.84 7.19 -4.11
N ILE A 171 7.99 7.39 -3.46
CA ILE A 171 8.02 7.96 -2.09
C ILE A 171 7.31 9.33 -2.02
N PRO A 172 7.66 10.33 -2.85
CA PRO A 172 6.96 11.61 -2.82
C PRO A 172 5.49 11.49 -3.21
N LEU A 173 5.17 10.61 -4.18
CA LEU A 173 3.78 10.35 -4.60
C LEU A 173 2.96 9.64 -3.51
N CYS A 174 3.53 8.67 -2.80
CA CYS A 174 2.92 8.00 -1.65
C CYS A 174 2.66 9.01 -0.53
N ARG A 175 3.59 9.93 -0.28
CA ARG A 175 3.40 11.02 0.68
C ARG A 175 2.23 11.92 0.27
N LEU A 176 2.17 12.33 -1.00
CA LEU A 176 1.05 13.08 -1.55
C LEU A 176 -0.28 12.32 -1.35
N ILE A 177 -0.32 11.03 -1.69
CA ILE A 177 -1.50 10.18 -1.49
C ILE A 177 -1.90 10.14 -0.02
N LEU A 178 -0.96 10.01 0.92
CA LEU A 178 -1.26 10.04 2.35
C LEU A 178 -1.82 11.40 2.80
N THR A 179 -1.30 12.51 2.25
CA THR A 179 -1.86 13.85 2.47
C THR A 179 -3.29 13.94 1.94
N ILE A 180 -3.56 13.45 0.73
CA ILE A 180 -4.92 13.40 0.16
C ILE A 180 -5.85 12.62 1.09
N VAL A 181 -5.41 11.46 1.58
CA VAL A 181 -6.18 10.65 2.53
C VAL A 181 -6.46 11.40 3.84
N GLN A 182 -5.51 12.18 4.36
CA GLN A 182 -5.72 13.00 5.55
C GLN A 182 -6.74 14.13 5.34
N LEU A 183 -6.80 14.72 4.14
CA LEU A 183 -7.77 15.77 3.82
C LEU A 183 -9.22 15.30 4.01
N ASN A 184 -9.49 14.04 3.72
CA ASN A 184 -10.80 13.42 3.92
C ASN A 184 -11.15 13.15 5.40
N ARG A 185 -10.13 13.02 6.26
CA ARG A 185 -10.30 12.57 7.67
C ARG A 185 -10.25 13.70 8.68
N SER A 186 -9.71 14.85 8.32
CA SER A 186 -9.61 15.99 9.24
C SER A 186 -10.98 16.62 9.49
N PRO A 187 -11.43 16.81 10.75
CA PRO A 187 -12.70 17.48 11.07
C PRO A 187 -12.72 18.94 10.61
N LEU A 188 -11.53 19.51 10.38
CA LEU A 188 -11.32 20.69 9.58
C LEU A 188 -10.89 20.16 8.20
N ARG A 189 -11.85 19.93 7.28
CA ARG A 189 -11.51 19.69 5.86
C ARG A 189 -10.40 20.66 5.50
N GLY A 190 -9.23 20.09 5.17
CA GLY A 190 -7.91 20.69 5.41
C GLY A 190 -7.85 22.19 5.18
N ASP A 191 -7.09 22.87 6.04
CA ASP A 191 -6.63 24.24 5.83
C ASP A 191 -6.52 24.54 4.32
N ALA A 192 -7.19 25.61 3.86
CA ALA A 192 -7.32 25.93 2.44
C ALA A 192 -5.95 26.03 1.75
N ALA A 193 -4.91 26.41 2.49
CA ALA A 193 -3.54 26.39 1.99
C ALA A 193 -3.03 24.96 1.74
N THR A 194 -3.25 24.02 2.67
CA THR A 194 -2.94 22.59 2.49
C THR A 194 -3.67 21.99 1.30
N LEU A 195 -4.97 22.28 1.11
CA LEU A 195 -5.72 21.80 -0.06
C LEU A 195 -5.15 22.38 -1.37
N THR A 196 -4.84 23.68 -1.38
CA THR A 196 -4.26 24.36 -2.55
C THR A 196 -2.90 23.77 -2.91
N ALA A 197 -2.03 23.56 -1.92
CA ALA A 197 -0.72 22.94 -2.12
C ALA A 197 -0.86 21.50 -2.66
N THR A 198 -1.81 20.72 -2.12
CA THR A 198 -2.09 19.36 -2.58
C THR A 198 -2.54 19.34 -4.04
N LYS A 199 -3.43 20.25 -4.45
CA LYS A 199 -3.87 20.39 -5.85
C LYS A 199 -2.73 20.78 -6.79
N GLN A 200 -1.85 21.69 -6.35
CA GLN A 200 -0.68 22.09 -7.14
C GLN A 200 0.31 20.95 -7.33
N GLU A 201 0.60 20.19 -6.27
CA GLU A 201 1.48 19.01 -6.34
C GLU A 201 0.86 17.92 -7.22
N MET A 202 -0.46 17.70 -7.14
CA MET A 202 -1.16 16.75 -8.00
C MET A 202 -1.09 17.16 -9.48
N ALA A 203 -1.30 18.44 -9.80
CA ALA A 203 -1.19 18.95 -11.17
C ALA A 203 0.22 18.75 -11.77
N TYR A 204 1.27 18.89 -10.96
CA TYR A 204 2.64 18.58 -11.37
C TYR A 204 2.79 17.10 -11.79
N TRP A 205 2.25 16.17 -10.99
CA TRP A 205 2.28 14.74 -11.32
C TRP A 205 1.43 14.40 -12.54
N GLU A 206 0.26 15.02 -12.70
CA GLU A 206 -0.57 14.85 -13.90
C GLU A 206 0.16 15.29 -15.16
N ALA A 207 0.85 16.44 -15.14
CA ALA A 207 1.67 16.89 -16.26
C ALA A 207 2.80 15.89 -16.58
N SER A 208 3.44 15.32 -15.55
CA SER A 208 4.55 14.36 -15.74
C SER A 208 4.14 13.08 -16.51
N ILE A 209 2.88 12.66 -16.39
CA ILE A 209 2.39 11.47 -17.09
C ILE A 209 1.95 11.75 -18.52
N GLU A 210 1.72 13.01 -18.91
CA GLU A 210 1.47 13.42 -20.30
C GLU A 210 2.74 13.31 -21.15
N GLU A 211 3.89 13.64 -20.56
CA GLU A 211 5.20 13.56 -21.19
C GLU A 211 5.75 12.12 -21.24
N THR A 212 5.16 11.21 -20.47
CA THR A 212 5.64 9.83 -20.34
C THR A 212 5.36 9.04 -21.62
N GLN A 213 6.40 8.84 -22.43
CA GLN A 213 6.38 7.89 -23.54
C GLN A 213 6.59 6.46 -22.99
N PHE A 214 5.79 5.50 -23.46
CA PHE A 214 6.05 4.08 -23.18
C PHE A 214 7.23 3.63 -24.05
N GLU A 215 8.45 4.00 -23.65
CA GLU A 215 9.67 3.63 -24.38
C GLU A 215 9.83 2.11 -24.54
N ASN A 216 10.52 1.71 -25.63
CA ASN A 216 10.64 0.33 -26.13
C ASN A 216 11.38 -0.66 -25.19
N THR A 217 11.87 -0.26 -24.02
CA THR A 217 12.46 -1.20 -23.07
C THR A 217 11.40 -1.78 -22.14
N HIS A 218 11.21 -3.11 -22.20
CA HIS A 218 10.12 -3.82 -21.50
C HIS A 218 10.04 -3.56 -19.98
N ALA A 219 11.14 -3.22 -19.31
CA ALA A 219 11.16 -2.97 -17.86
C ALA A 219 10.75 -1.52 -17.51
N MET A 220 11.27 -0.53 -18.26
CA MET A 220 10.91 0.88 -18.06
C MET A 220 9.43 1.12 -18.38
N GLY A 221 8.90 0.46 -19.41
CA GLY A 221 7.47 0.56 -19.75
C GLY A 221 6.52 0.06 -18.66
N ILE A 222 6.92 -0.93 -17.84
CA ILE A 222 6.11 -1.42 -16.71
C ILE A 222 6.15 -0.44 -15.56
N TYR A 223 7.34 0.07 -15.26
CA TYR A 223 7.52 1.04 -14.22
C TYR A 223 6.72 2.33 -14.50
N ASN A 224 6.84 2.85 -15.72
CA ASN A 224 6.09 4.01 -16.17
C ASN A 224 4.58 3.76 -16.08
N ALA A 225 4.11 2.59 -16.51
CA ALA A 225 2.69 2.24 -16.37
C ALA A 225 2.22 2.22 -14.90
N LEU A 226 3.03 1.72 -13.96
CA LEU A 226 2.70 1.76 -12.54
C LEU A 226 2.62 3.19 -12.01
N VAL A 227 3.61 4.03 -12.34
CA VAL A 227 3.59 5.45 -11.94
C VAL A 227 2.34 6.13 -12.48
N VAL A 228 2.00 5.89 -13.76
CA VAL A 228 0.79 6.41 -14.38
C VAL A 228 -0.47 5.97 -13.63
N GLU A 229 -0.60 4.68 -13.29
CA GLU A 229 -1.75 4.19 -12.51
C GLU A 229 -1.85 4.85 -11.13
N TYR A 230 -0.74 5.01 -10.42
CA TYR A 230 -0.72 5.67 -9.12
C TYR A 230 -1.13 7.14 -9.22
N VAL A 231 -0.63 7.87 -10.22
CA VAL A 231 -1.00 9.27 -10.45
C VAL A 231 -2.49 9.40 -10.76
N LEU A 232 -3.02 8.55 -11.65
CA LEU A 232 -4.43 8.59 -12.05
C LEU A 232 -5.37 8.21 -10.89
N ALA A 233 -5.00 7.20 -10.10
CA ALA A 233 -5.76 6.82 -8.91
C ALA A 233 -5.73 7.92 -7.84
N ALA A 234 -4.58 8.55 -7.61
CA ALA A 234 -4.45 9.66 -6.67
C ALA A 234 -5.25 10.89 -7.09
N SER A 235 -5.16 11.27 -8.37
CA SER A 235 -5.92 12.37 -8.98
C SER A 235 -7.42 12.14 -8.83
N LEU A 236 -7.90 10.96 -9.21
CA LEU A 236 -9.30 10.58 -9.08
C LEU A 236 -9.79 10.65 -7.63
N MET A 237 -8.98 10.16 -6.69
CA MET A 237 -9.30 10.21 -5.27
C MET A 237 -9.35 11.65 -4.73
N LEU A 238 -8.46 12.53 -5.20
CA LEU A 238 -8.48 13.95 -4.82
C LEU A 238 -9.77 14.63 -5.30
N ASP A 239 -10.18 14.38 -6.55
CA ASP A 239 -11.44 14.91 -7.09
C ASP A 239 -12.63 14.50 -6.23
N TRP A 240 -12.71 13.21 -5.85
CA TRP A 240 -13.78 12.73 -4.96
C TRP A 240 -13.81 13.44 -3.61
N ILE A 241 -12.64 13.72 -3.02
CA ILE A 241 -12.55 14.39 -1.71
C ILE A 241 -12.92 15.87 -1.82
N VAL A 242 -12.56 16.52 -2.94
CA VAL A 242 -12.90 17.91 -3.22
C VAL A 242 -14.40 18.06 -3.45
N ASP A 243 -15.01 17.15 -4.20
CA ASP A 243 -16.41 17.22 -4.61
C ASP A 243 -17.39 16.68 -3.55
N ALA A 244 -16.92 15.86 -2.60
CA ALA A 244 -17.76 15.33 -1.53
C ALA A 244 -18.36 16.46 -0.68
N ALA A 245 -19.65 16.39 -0.34
CA ALA A 245 -20.29 17.36 0.56
C ALA A 245 -19.85 17.16 2.03
N PRO A 246 -19.72 18.23 2.87
CA PRO A 246 -19.22 18.14 4.25
C PRO A 246 -19.96 17.20 5.21
N SER A 247 -21.19 16.82 4.87
CA SER A 247 -22.10 16.05 5.71
C SER A 247 -22.24 14.58 5.33
N GLN A 248 -21.61 14.12 4.24
CA GLN A 248 -21.62 12.70 3.90
C GLN A 248 -20.49 12.00 4.64
N GLU A 249 -20.84 11.06 5.51
CA GLU A 249 -19.88 10.06 5.98
C GLU A 249 -19.28 9.39 4.73
N ALA A 250 -17.98 9.57 4.56
CA ALA A 250 -17.24 9.01 3.45
C ALA A 250 -17.20 7.49 3.63
N HIS A 251 -18.15 6.80 3.01
CA HIS A 251 -18.18 5.34 2.94
C HIS A 251 -17.84 4.93 1.51
N PRO A 252 -17.10 3.82 1.27
CA PRO A 252 -16.83 3.34 -0.08
C PRO A 252 -18.05 3.16 -1.00
N PHE A 253 -19.24 3.01 -0.43
CA PHE A 253 -20.50 2.89 -1.17
C PHE A 253 -21.02 4.22 -1.72
N ASN A 254 -20.54 5.35 -1.20
CA ASN A 254 -20.95 6.71 -1.59
C ASN A 254 -19.92 7.40 -2.51
N ILE A 255 -18.90 6.67 -2.98
CA ILE A 255 -17.89 7.21 -3.89
C ILE A 255 -18.52 7.44 -5.28
N PRO A 256 -18.31 8.61 -5.91
CA PRO A 256 -18.71 8.83 -7.30
C PRO A 256 -18.13 7.75 -8.24
N TYR A 257 -18.97 7.23 -9.12
CA TYR A 257 -18.58 6.23 -10.12
C TYR A 257 -19.06 6.65 -11.52
N GLY A 258 -18.48 6.06 -12.55
CA GLY A 258 -18.74 6.40 -13.95
C GLY A 258 -17.55 7.09 -14.63
N GLU A 259 -17.81 7.68 -15.80
CA GLU A 259 -16.73 8.20 -16.64
C GLU A 259 -15.99 9.40 -16.04
N SER A 260 -14.68 9.25 -15.90
CA SER A 260 -13.74 10.36 -15.71
C SER A 260 -12.57 10.22 -16.69
N TRP A 261 -11.87 11.31 -16.96
CA TRP A 261 -10.69 11.25 -17.83
C TRP A 261 -9.58 10.39 -17.19
N GLN A 262 -9.46 10.43 -15.86
CA GLN A 262 -8.50 9.60 -15.12
C GLN A 262 -8.81 8.12 -15.30
N LEU A 263 -10.08 7.74 -15.11
CA LEU A 263 -10.53 6.36 -15.24
C LEU A 263 -10.33 5.84 -16.66
N ARG A 264 -10.77 6.61 -17.67
CA ARG A 264 -10.63 6.24 -19.08
C ARG A 264 -9.17 5.97 -19.44
N ARG A 265 -8.28 6.88 -19.03
CA ARG A 265 -6.84 6.75 -19.27
C ARG A 265 -6.24 5.55 -18.52
N ALA A 266 -6.65 5.31 -17.28
CA ALA A 266 -6.14 4.19 -16.49
C ALA A 266 -6.56 2.84 -17.08
N ILE A 267 -7.81 2.73 -17.54
CA ILE A 267 -8.32 1.54 -18.25
C ILE A 267 -7.54 1.29 -19.54
N ASP A 268 -7.21 2.34 -20.31
CA ASP A 268 -6.40 2.20 -21.52
C ASP A 268 -4.98 1.70 -21.23
N VAL A 269 -4.37 2.13 -20.12
CA VAL A 269 -3.09 1.58 -19.65
C VAL A 269 -3.26 0.12 -19.27
N LEU A 270 -4.26 -0.21 -18.44
CA LEU A 270 -4.49 -1.57 -17.97
C LEU A 270 -4.72 -2.57 -19.11
N LYS A 271 -5.50 -2.20 -20.13
CA LYS A 271 -5.72 -2.99 -21.36
C LYS A 271 -4.41 -3.36 -22.06
N ARG A 272 -3.41 -2.48 -22.05
CA ARG A 272 -2.09 -2.72 -22.66
C ARG A 272 -1.16 -3.55 -21.79
N MET A 273 -1.44 -3.63 -20.48
CA MET A 273 -0.52 -4.19 -19.49
C MET A 273 -0.94 -5.55 -18.93
N VAL A 274 -2.25 -5.82 -18.83
CA VAL A 274 -2.82 -7.02 -18.15
C VAL A 274 -2.24 -8.36 -18.63
N TYR A 275 -1.85 -8.44 -19.92
CA TYR A 275 -1.29 -9.65 -20.53
C TYR A 275 0.24 -9.74 -20.47
N LYS A 276 0.94 -8.77 -19.91
CA LYS A 276 2.41 -8.79 -19.79
C LYS A 276 2.83 -9.55 -18.53
N ASP A 277 3.59 -10.63 -18.66
CA ASP A 277 4.00 -11.47 -17.52
C ASP A 277 4.66 -10.70 -16.37
N LYS A 278 5.54 -9.75 -16.68
CA LYS A 278 6.23 -8.93 -15.69
C LYS A 278 5.28 -7.98 -14.95
N TRP A 279 4.20 -7.55 -15.59
CA TRP A 279 3.15 -6.74 -14.96
C TRP A 279 2.40 -7.58 -13.92
N THR A 280 1.98 -8.79 -14.31
CA THR A 280 1.27 -9.73 -13.44
C THR A 280 2.09 -10.13 -12.20
N ARG A 281 3.43 -10.07 -12.28
CA ARG A 281 4.35 -10.35 -11.16
C ARG A 281 4.60 -9.14 -10.25
N CYS A 282 4.14 -7.94 -10.61
CA CYS A 282 4.38 -6.74 -9.82
C CYS A 282 3.40 -6.61 -8.65
N TYR A 283 3.91 -6.41 -7.44
CA TYR A 283 3.12 -6.27 -6.21
C TYR A 283 2.60 -4.85 -5.97
N LEU A 284 3.19 -3.82 -6.59
CA LEU A 284 2.85 -2.41 -6.34
C LEU A 284 1.47 -2.00 -6.90
N GLY A 285 0.93 -2.70 -7.90
CA GLY A 285 -0.31 -2.29 -8.57
C GLY A 285 -1.61 -2.48 -7.78
N MET A 286 -1.57 -3.00 -6.55
CA MET A 286 -2.79 -3.34 -5.81
C MET A 286 -3.63 -2.13 -5.41
N TRP A 287 -2.99 -1.08 -4.88
CA TRP A 287 -3.69 0.10 -4.41
C TRP A 287 -4.38 0.88 -5.55
N PRO A 288 -3.71 1.20 -6.68
CA PRO A 288 -4.38 1.85 -7.81
C PRO A 288 -5.58 1.05 -8.33
N LEU A 289 -5.45 -0.27 -8.49
CA LEU A 289 -6.56 -1.12 -8.94
C LEU A 289 -7.75 -1.09 -7.99
N GLN A 290 -7.52 -0.99 -6.68
CA GLN A 290 -8.60 -0.86 -5.71
C GLN A 290 -9.36 0.46 -5.92
N ILE A 291 -8.64 1.57 -6.05
CA ILE A 291 -9.25 2.90 -6.29
C ILE A 291 -10.00 2.93 -7.62
N LEU A 292 -9.40 2.44 -8.71
CA LEU A 292 -10.06 2.36 -10.01
C LEU A 292 -11.28 1.42 -9.96
N GLY A 293 -11.18 0.32 -9.21
CA GLY A 293 -12.28 -0.60 -8.96
C GLY A 293 -13.49 0.04 -8.28
N TYR A 294 -13.26 1.04 -7.42
CA TYR A 294 -14.33 1.84 -6.85
C TYR A 294 -15.01 2.76 -7.89
N ALA A 295 -14.30 3.16 -8.95
CA ALA A 295 -14.80 4.10 -9.94
C ALA A 295 -15.59 3.44 -11.08
N VAL A 296 -15.23 2.21 -11.46
CA VAL A 296 -15.84 1.52 -12.60
C VAL A 296 -17.32 1.16 -12.37
N ASP A 297 -18.09 1.22 -13.44
CA ASP A 297 -19.49 0.83 -13.54
C ASP A 297 -19.79 -0.03 -14.77
N ALA A 298 -19.07 0.17 -15.88
CA ALA A 298 -19.19 -0.62 -17.08
C ALA A 298 -18.73 -2.07 -16.86
N GLU A 299 -19.54 -3.05 -17.28
CA GLU A 299 -19.24 -4.49 -17.13
C GLU A 299 -17.89 -4.89 -17.75
N GLY A 300 -17.51 -4.27 -18.87
CA GLY A 300 -16.23 -4.54 -19.53
C GLY A 300 -15.02 -4.12 -18.68
N ASP A 301 -15.10 -2.97 -18.03
CA ASP A 301 -14.02 -2.44 -17.20
C ASP A 301 -13.97 -3.17 -15.85
N ILE A 302 -15.12 -3.53 -15.29
CA ILE A 302 -15.22 -4.44 -14.13
C ILE A 302 -14.56 -5.79 -14.44
N ALA A 303 -14.86 -6.38 -15.61
CA ALA A 303 -14.26 -7.65 -16.02
C ALA A 303 -12.74 -7.56 -16.18
N LEU A 304 -12.24 -6.44 -16.73
CA LEU A 304 -10.81 -6.20 -16.88
C LEU A 304 -10.09 -6.10 -15.53
N ILE A 305 -10.62 -5.33 -14.57
CA ILE A 305 -10.03 -5.22 -13.23
C ILE A 305 -10.06 -6.57 -12.51
N ARG A 306 -11.17 -7.30 -12.63
CA ARG A 306 -11.31 -8.66 -12.08
C ARG A 306 -10.24 -9.60 -12.66
N GLU A 307 -10.02 -9.57 -13.97
CA GLU A 307 -9.01 -10.38 -14.64
C GLU A 307 -7.59 -10.04 -14.15
N ASP A 308 -7.24 -8.75 -14.05
CA ASP A 308 -5.90 -8.35 -13.60
C ASP A 308 -5.63 -8.80 -12.15
N LEU A 309 -6.62 -8.63 -11.25
CA LEU A 309 -6.53 -9.12 -9.86
C LEU A 309 -6.39 -10.64 -9.80
N ASP A 310 -7.11 -11.38 -10.64
CA ASP A 310 -7.03 -12.84 -10.68
C ASP A 310 -5.68 -13.34 -11.17
N ARG A 311 -5.18 -12.75 -12.26
CA ARG A 311 -3.87 -13.09 -12.80
C ARG A 311 -2.78 -12.80 -11.78
N ARG A 312 -2.79 -11.62 -11.16
CA ARG A 312 -1.80 -11.25 -10.12
C ARG A 312 -1.90 -12.15 -8.90
N GLY A 313 -3.11 -12.43 -8.42
CA GLY A 313 -3.35 -13.34 -7.30
C GLY A 313 -2.84 -14.76 -7.58
N HIS A 314 -3.08 -15.27 -8.79
CA HIS A 314 -2.62 -16.59 -9.22
C HIS A 314 -1.10 -16.69 -9.34
N VAL A 315 -0.45 -15.67 -9.93
CA VAL A 315 1.00 -15.70 -10.18
C VAL A 315 1.82 -15.40 -8.92
N THR A 316 1.38 -14.44 -8.10
CA THR A 316 2.14 -14.02 -6.93
C THR A 316 1.84 -14.85 -5.68
N GLY A 317 0.70 -15.54 -5.65
CA GLY A 317 0.18 -16.22 -4.46
C GLY A 317 -0.12 -15.24 -3.30
N MET A 318 -0.07 -13.93 -3.53
CA MET A 318 -0.29 -12.92 -2.50
C MET A 318 -1.78 -12.80 -2.18
N GLY A 319 -2.12 -12.80 -0.89
CA GLY A 319 -3.51 -12.64 -0.45
C GLY A 319 -4.11 -11.27 -0.76
N GLU A 320 -3.29 -10.26 -1.07
CA GLU A 320 -3.74 -8.89 -1.29
C GLU A 320 -4.69 -8.75 -2.48
N ALA A 321 -4.36 -9.37 -3.62
CA ALA A 321 -5.21 -9.34 -4.80
C ALA A 321 -6.59 -9.97 -4.51
N ARG A 322 -6.62 -11.07 -3.74
CA ARG A 322 -7.88 -11.72 -3.33
C ARG A 322 -8.70 -10.85 -2.37
N MET A 323 -8.03 -10.16 -1.44
CA MET A 323 -8.71 -9.22 -0.54
C MET A 323 -9.34 -8.07 -1.33
N VAL A 324 -8.56 -7.41 -2.19
CA VAL A 324 -9.05 -6.29 -3.04
C VAL A 324 -10.21 -6.78 -3.91
N ARG A 325 -10.08 -7.94 -4.55
CA ARG A 325 -11.16 -8.54 -5.34
C ARG A 325 -12.42 -8.76 -4.51
N SER A 326 -12.32 -9.39 -3.33
CA SER A 326 -13.49 -9.67 -2.49
C SER A 326 -14.23 -8.40 -2.09
N GLU A 327 -13.48 -7.33 -1.79
CA GLU A 327 -14.03 -6.03 -1.43
C GLU A 327 -14.74 -5.37 -2.60
N LEU A 328 -14.11 -5.34 -3.79
CA LEU A 328 -14.70 -4.79 -5.00
C LEU A 328 -15.96 -5.55 -5.43
N GLU A 329 -15.97 -6.88 -5.33
CA GLU A 329 -17.16 -7.69 -5.65
C GLU A 329 -18.33 -7.40 -4.71
N ALA A 330 -18.05 -7.15 -3.42
CA ALA A 330 -19.09 -6.73 -2.48
C ALA A 330 -19.65 -5.36 -2.87
N LEU A 331 -18.77 -4.41 -3.23
CA LEU A 331 -19.16 -3.08 -3.72
C LEU A 331 -20.04 -3.15 -4.98
N TRP A 332 -19.57 -3.86 -6.01
CA TRP A 332 -20.27 -3.97 -7.29
C TRP A 332 -21.63 -4.65 -7.14
N ARG A 333 -21.75 -5.65 -6.26
CA ARG A 333 -23.05 -6.28 -5.94
C ARG A 333 -24.02 -5.28 -5.30
N THR A 334 -23.60 -4.58 -4.25
CA THR A 334 -24.45 -3.58 -3.58
C THR A 334 -24.94 -2.49 -4.55
N ARG A 335 -24.09 -2.04 -5.47
CA ARG A 335 -24.46 -1.05 -6.50
C ARG A 335 -25.52 -1.59 -7.46
N LYS A 336 -25.39 -2.83 -7.91
CA LYS A 336 -26.40 -3.49 -8.75
C LYS A 336 -27.74 -3.62 -8.05
N ASP A 337 -27.73 -4.01 -6.77
CA ASP A 337 -28.95 -4.17 -5.97
C ASP A 337 -29.67 -2.82 -5.76
N SER A 338 -28.91 -1.75 -5.52
CA SER A 338 -29.45 -0.39 -5.37
C SER A 338 -30.03 0.17 -6.68
N ALA A 339 -29.40 -0.12 -7.82
CA ALA A 339 -29.91 0.26 -9.13
C ALA A 339 -31.17 -0.54 -9.52
N GLY A 340 -31.24 -1.81 -9.13
CA GLY A 340 -32.41 -2.67 -9.39
C GLY A 340 -33.63 -2.36 -8.52
N GLY A 341 -33.44 -1.87 -7.30
CA GLY A 341 -34.53 -1.51 -6.38
C GLY A 341 -35.35 -0.29 -6.80
N LEU A 342 -34.74 0.67 -7.51
CA LEU A 342 -35.43 1.85 -8.07
C LEU A 342 -36.32 1.52 -9.28
N GLY A 343 -36.07 0.39 -9.95
CA GLY A 343 -36.88 -0.09 -11.08
C GLY A 343 -38.13 -0.87 -10.67
N ALA A 344 -38.20 -1.40 -9.44
CA ALA A 344 -39.35 -2.15 -8.94
C ALA A 344 -40.41 -1.26 -8.27
N ALA A 345 -40.01 -0.11 -7.72
CA ALA A 345 -40.92 0.83 -7.04
C ALA A 345 -41.66 1.80 -7.98
N SER A 346 -41.47 1.68 -9.29
CA SER A 346 -42.13 2.50 -10.32
C SER A 346 -43.16 1.71 -11.17
N MET A 347 -43.55 0.52 -10.69
CA MET A 347 -44.55 -0.36 -11.32
C MET A 347 -45.67 -0.83 -10.37
N GLU A 348 -45.95 -0.07 -9.30
CA GLU A 348 -47.20 -0.24 -8.53
C GLU A 348 -48.10 1.00 -8.61
#